data_AF-A0A5F1Z0K7-F1
#
_entry.id   AF-A0A5F1Z0K7-F1
#
_cell.length_a   1.000
_cell.length_b   1.000
_cell.length_c   1.000
_cell.angle_alpha   90.00
_cell.angle_beta   90.00
_cell.angle_gamma   90.00
#
_symmetry.space_group_name_H-M   'P 1'
#
loop_
_entity.id
_entity.type
_entity.pdbx_description
1 polymer ?
#
loop_
_entity_poly.entity_id
_entity_poly.type
_entity_poly.pdbx_seq_one_letter_code
_entity_poly.pdbx_strand_id
1 'polypeptide(L)'
;MKQRAGLYFSIVFLLLAGNSFPEELITFTRFRQIVPLEGVTTDSEFFVDARLPRFSVLVSVVGPVLETPEVERWPIVFQENPSQKSLKFEEYRFEVALKSRNEIQKVFLTEAQIPEIEKAAKAGKILHASIVYYGYTKNKKRVFLLSSASESKTKIDKSICFADSLMDLRLGADYAETIADAETKFGPSYQDMQIRDKKGKVFVIDRESKTVLYVYDGGEEERNKVQSLQLSTYGNSKQRAVKNVFFGDDAAFASKKLGIQFKVHKQTDETDIYYYDYSGCTFETKNNKVFSIFITEE
;
A
#
# COMPACT_ATOMS: atom_id res chain seq x y z
N MET A 1 32.55 -29.77 6.70
CA MET A 1 32.70 -28.70 5.68
C MET A 1 31.38 -27.99 5.50
N LYS A 2 31.24 -26.79 6.07
CA LYS A 2 30.03 -25.95 5.98
C LYS A 2 30.13 -25.13 4.69
N GLN A 3 29.44 -25.53 3.63
CA GLN A 3 29.25 -24.67 2.47
C GLN A 3 28.21 -23.61 2.82
N ARG A 4 28.68 -22.36 2.88
CA ARG A 4 27.88 -21.15 2.91
C ARG A 4 27.06 -21.11 1.62
N ALA A 5 25.76 -21.42 1.71
CA ALA A 5 24.85 -21.15 0.62
C ALA A 5 24.71 -19.63 0.50
N GLY A 6 25.07 -19.13 -0.67
CA GLY A 6 25.17 -17.72 -1.00
C GLY A 6 23.86 -16.96 -0.78
N LEU A 7 24.03 -15.88 -0.04
CA LEU A 7 23.22 -14.69 0.01
C LEU A 7 22.76 -14.26 -1.40
N TYR A 8 21.54 -14.59 -1.83
CA TYR A 8 20.88 -13.87 -2.93
C TYR A 8 20.18 -12.66 -2.31
N PHE A 9 20.92 -11.56 -2.24
CA PHE A 9 20.51 -10.31 -1.60
C PHE A 9 19.99 -9.32 -2.65
N SER A 10 18.73 -8.91 -2.48
CA SER A 10 18.04 -7.72 -3.02
C SER A 10 17.73 -7.71 -4.54
N ILE A 11 16.74 -6.97 -5.08
CA ILE A 11 16.37 -5.57 -4.83
C ILE A 11 14.89 -5.31 -5.22
N VAL A 12 13.97 -5.29 -4.25
CA VAL A 12 12.76 -4.42 -4.28
C VAL A 12 13.01 -3.27 -3.33
N PHE A 13 14.09 -2.52 -3.57
CA PHE A 13 14.54 -1.44 -2.67
C PHE A 13 14.19 -0.04 -3.20
N LEU A 14 13.77 0.09 -4.46
CA LEU A 14 13.70 1.39 -5.15
C LEU A 14 12.30 1.90 -5.47
N LEU A 15 11.25 1.08 -5.42
CA LEU A 15 9.88 1.63 -5.50
C LEU A 15 9.52 2.45 -4.26
N LEU A 16 10.34 2.43 -3.20
CA LEU A 16 10.13 3.10 -1.92
C LEU A 16 10.99 4.35 -1.69
N ALA A 17 11.76 4.78 -2.69
CA ALA A 17 12.69 5.91 -2.58
C ALA A 17 12.46 6.91 -3.72
N GLY A 18 11.59 7.88 -3.46
CA GLY A 18 11.42 9.08 -4.27
C GLY A 18 11.07 10.23 -3.36
N ASN A 19 12.04 11.10 -3.09
CA ASN A 19 11.87 12.36 -2.37
C ASN A 19 11.25 13.41 -3.31
N SER A 20 10.64 14.43 -2.68
CA SER A 20 9.99 15.65 -3.21
C SER A 20 8.57 15.50 -3.79
N PHE A 21 7.58 15.91 -2.98
CA PHE A 21 6.17 15.99 -3.37
C PHE A 21 5.80 17.39 -3.89
N PRO A 22 5.71 17.51 -5.21
CA PRO A 22 4.61 18.21 -5.85
C PRO A 22 3.81 17.21 -6.71
N GLU A 23 2.51 17.09 -6.42
CA GLU A 23 1.49 16.56 -7.36
C GLU A 23 1.56 15.08 -7.80
N GLU A 24 2.31 14.19 -7.13
CA GLU A 24 2.16 12.75 -7.35
C GLU A 24 1.02 12.15 -6.51
N LEU A 25 0.08 11.47 -7.17
CA LEU A 25 -1.01 10.75 -6.54
C LEU A 25 -0.47 9.55 -5.75
N ILE A 26 -0.56 9.56 -4.42
CA ILE A 26 -0.15 8.43 -3.56
C ILE A 26 -1.34 7.85 -2.79
N THR A 27 -1.22 6.61 -2.32
CA THR A 27 -2.21 5.98 -1.42
C THR A 27 -1.93 6.32 0.05
N PHE A 28 -2.94 6.14 0.91
CA PHE A 28 -2.76 6.28 2.37
C PHE A 28 -1.72 5.29 2.90
N THR A 29 -1.75 4.03 2.45
CA THR A 29 -0.71 3.04 2.76
C THR A 29 0.68 3.54 2.39
N ARG A 30 0.85 4.08 1.17
CA ARG A 30 2.14 4.59 0.74
C ARG A 30 2.59 5.79 1.59
N PHE A 31 1.67 6.68 1.95
CA PHE A 31 1.94 7.79 2.83
C PHE A 31 2.55 7.34 4.17
N ARG A 32 2.01 6.29 4.81
CA ARG A 32 2.52 5.77 6.09
C ARG A 32 3.98 5.33 6.04
N GLN A 33 4.39 4.74 4.93
CA GLN A 33 5.75 4.24 4.75
C GLN A 33 6.78 5.35 4.57
N ILE A 34 6.35 6.48 4.01
CA ILE A 34 7.18 7.67 3.81
C ILE A 34 7.20 8.54 5.07
N VAL A 35 6.08 8.58 5.79
CA VAL A 35 5.91 9.34 7.03
C VAL A 35 5.64 8.36 8.18
N PRO A 36 6.67 7.64 8.67
CA PRO A 36 6.50 6.72 9.80
C PRO A 36 6.11 7.48 11.08
N LEU A 37 5.55 6.76 12.06
CA LEU A 37 5.21 7.34 13.34
C LEU A 37 6.50 7.62 14.13
N GLU A 38 6.90 8.89 14.21
CA GLU A 38 8.08 9.31 14.99
C GLU A 38 7.73 9.48 16.48
N GLY A 39 8.61 9.00 17.36
CA GLY A 39 8.63 9.41 18.77
C GLY A 39 7.36 9.07 19.55
N VAL A 40 6.91 7.81 19.52
CA VAL A 40 5.79 7.33 20.35
C VAL A 40 6.18 7.45 21.82
N THR A 41 5.84 8.58 22.44
CA THR A 41 5.91 8.75 23.89
C THR A 41 4.59 8.33 24.50
N THR A 42 4.63 7.66 25.65
CA THR A 42 3.45 7.07 26.31
C THR A 42 2.55 8.10 26.99
N ASP A 43 2.96 9.37 27.02
CA ASP A 43 2.42 10.33 27.98
C ASP A 43 1.41 11.29 27.34
N SER A 44 1.35 11.38 26.01
CA SER A 44 0.38 12.22 25.30
C SER A 44 -0.70 11.39 24.63
N GLU A 45 -1.96 11.78 24.82
CA GLU A 45 -3.11 11.17 24.14
C GLU A 45 -3.06 11.41 22.61
N PHE A 46 -2.40 12.48 22.17
CA PHE A 46 -2.26 12.86 20.76
C PHE A 46 -0.90 13.50 20.46
N PHE A 47 -0.36 13.18 19.29
CA PHE A 47 0.86 13.78 18.76
C PHE A 47 0.55 14.51 17.45
N VAL A 48 0.94 15.79 17.37
CA VAL A 48 0.85 16.59 16.15
C VAL A 48 2.16 16.50 15.38
N ASP A 49 2.09 16.20 14.09
CA ASP A 49 3.26 16.29 13.21
C ASP A 49 3.50 17.76 12.84
N ALA A 50 4.56 18.36 13.38
CA ALA A 50 4.88 19.77 13.16
C ALA A 50 5.12 20.12 11.67
N ARG A 51 5.45 19.14 10.83
CA ARG A 51 5.67 19.33 9.39
C ARG A 51 4.36 19.46 8.62
N LEU A 52 3.25 18.99 9.18
CA LEU A 52 1.94 18.88 8.53
C LEU A 52 2.02 18.40 7.06
N PRO A 53 2.57 17.20 6.81
CA PRO A 53 2.75 16.68 5.47
C PRO A 53 1.45 16.69 4.66
N ARG A 54 1.55 17.06 3.40
CA ARG A 54 0.42 17.09 2.46
C ARG A 54 0.65 16.10 1.33
N PHE A 55 -0.42 15.47 0.87
CA PHE A 55 -0.36 14.59 -0.29
C PHE A 55 -1.69 14.58 -1.03
N SER A 56 -1.62 14.21 -2.31
CA SER A 56 -2.79 14.04 -3.16
C SER A 56 -3.11 12.56 -3.33
N VAL A 57 -4.39 12.20 -3.30
CA VAL A 57 -4.85 10.81 -3.41
C VAL A 57 -6.15 10.73 -4.23
N LEU A 58 -6.31 9.64 -4.98
CA LEU A 58 -7.59 9.31 -5.60
C LEU A 58 -8.44 8.50 -4.63
N VAL A 59 -9.67 8.97 -4.41
CA VAL A 59 -10.60 8.38 -3.44
C VAL A 59 -12.02 8.30 -3.97
N SER A 60 -12.76 7.33 -3.45
CA SER A 60 -14.22 7.29 -3.55
C SER A 60 -14.83 7.51 -2.16
N VAL A 61 -15.99 8.16 -2.11
CA VAL A 61 -16.70 8.39 -0.85
C VAL A 61 -17.44 7.12 -0.45
N VAL A 62 -17.28 6.70 0.81
CA VAL A 62 -17.95 5.53 1.39
C VAL A 62 -18.88 6.01 2.51
N GLY A 63 -20.19 5.91 2.28
CA GLY A 63 -21.18 6.33 3.26
C GLY A 63 -21.41 7.85 3.32
N PRO A 64 -22.21 8.32 4.27
CA PRO A 64 -22.56 9.73 4.40
C PRO A 64 -21.42 10.55 5.03
N VAL A 65 -21.48 11.87 4.84
CA VAL A 65 -20.76 12.80 5.71
C VAL A 65 -21.48 12.83 7.06
N LEU A 66 -20.72 12.76 8.14
CA LEU A 66 -21.23 12.78 9.51
C LEU A 66 -20.64 13.98 10.25
N GLU A 67 -21.42 14.54 11.17
CA GLU A 67 -20.87 15.47 12.15
C GLU A 67 -20.06 14.66 13.18
N THR A 68 -18.80 15.04 13.38
CA THR A 68 -17.92 14.39 14.36
C THR A 68 -18.39 14.76 15.77
N PRO A 69 -18.57 13.82 16.72
CA PRO A 69 -18.89 14.14 18.10
C PRO A 69 -17.82 15.03 18.75
N GLU A 70 -18.19 15.98 19.63
CA GLU A 70 -17.23 16.88 20.29
C GLU A 70 -16.08 16.15 21.01
N VAL A 71 -16.39 15.01 21.63
CA VAL A 71 -15.43 14.12 22.31
C VAL A 71 -14.46 13.40 21.36
N GLU A 72 -14.65 13.49 20.04
CA GLU A 72 -13.72 13.00 19.02
C GLU A 72 -13.00 14.16 18.30
N ARG A 73 -13.43 15.42 18.51
CA ARG A 73 -12.81 16.63 17.94
C ARG A 73 -11.59 17.12 18.73
N TRP A 74 -11.42 16.69 19.98
CA TRP A 74 -10.32 17.17 20.83
C TRP A 74 -8.92 17.07 20.22
N PRO A 75 -8.54 16.08 19.37
CA PRO A 75 -7.22 16.04 18.78
C PRO A 75 -6.95 17.30 17.96
N ILE A 76 -7.97 17.74 17.20
CA ILE A 76 -7.96 18.85 16.26
C ILE A 76 -7.88 20.20 17.00
N VAL A 77 -8.54 20.32 18.16
CA VAL A 77 -8.60 21.56 18.95
C VAL A 77 -7.36 21.76 19.82
N PHE A 78 -6.67 20.68 20.23
CA PHE A 78 -5.68 20.73 21.33
C PHE A 78 -4.39 21.52 21.03
N GLN A 79 -4.09 21.82 19.76
CA GLN A 79 -2.90 22.58 19.39
C GLN A 79 -3.18 23.55 18.25
N GLU A 80 -3.96 24.60 18.53
CA GLU A 80 -3.81 25.85 17.78
C GLU A 80 -2.36 26.32 17.91
N ASN A 81 -1.52 25.90 16.97
CA ASN A 81 -0.14 26.34 16.92
C ASN A 81 -0.16 27.84 16.52
N PRO A 82 0.24 28.77 17.39
CA PRO A 82 0.11 30.21 17.13
C PRO A 82 0.89 30.67 15.88
N SER A 83 1.86 29.86 15.44
CA SER A 83 2.68 30.10 14.25
C SER A 83 2.03 29.61 12.94
N GLN A 84 0.94 28.84 13.00
CA GLN A 84 0.29 28.20 11.85
C GLN A 84 -1.19 28.59 11.70
N LYS A 85 -1.48 29.90 11.80
CA LYS A 85 -2.81 30.55 11.67
C LYS A 85 -3.65 30.20 10.42
N SER A 86 -3.15 29.40 9.47
CA SER A 86 -3.81 29.12 8.19
C SER A 86 -4.81 27.96 8.23
N LEU A 87 -4.69 27.03 9.19
CA LEU A 87 -5.64 25.94 9.36
C LEU A 87 -6.51 26.24 10.57
N LYS A 88 -7.76 26.65 10.31
CA LYS A 88 -8.78 26.81 11.35
C LYS A 88 -9.31 25.44 11.73
N PHE A 89 -8.54 24.73 12.55
CA PHE A 89 -8.83 23.36 12.97
C PHE A 89 -10.23 23.20 13.58
N GLU A 90 -10.72 24.22 14.30
CA GLU A 90 -12.08 24.26 14.82
C GLU A 90 -13.19 24.12 13.76
N GLU A 91 -12.91 24.41 12.49
CA GLU A 91 -13.86 24.29 11.37
C GLU A 91 -13.99 22.83 10.89
N TYR A 92 -13.06 21.93 11.24
CA TYR A 92 -13.06 20.52 10.86
C TYR A 92 -13.97 19.68 11.78
N ARG A 93 -15.27 19.97 11.73
CA ARG A 93 -16.31 19.37 12.60
C ARG A 93 -17.03 18.19 11.97
N PHE A 94 -16.69 17.84 10.74
CA PHE A 94 -17.33 16.78 9.98
C PHE A 94 -16.31 15.73 9.58
N GLU A 95 -16.79 14.52 9.36
CA GLU A 95 -15.98 13.39 8.92
C GLU A 95 -16.64 12.68 7.75
N VAL A 96 -15.79 12.09 6.91
CA VAL A 96 -16.21 11.21 5.82
C VAL A 96 -15.24 10.05 5.71
N ALA A 97 -15.74 8.87 5.34
CA ALA A 97 -14.89 7.75 4.99
C ALA A 97 -14.53 7.83 3.49
N LEU A 98 -13.24 7.92 3.20
CA LEU A 98 -12.67 7.95 1.87
C LEU A 98 -11.96 6.62 1.60
N LYS A 99 -12.36 5.95 0.54
CA LYS A 99 -11.73 4.72 0.08
C LYS A 99 -10.70 5.01 -1.00
N SER A 100 -9.44 4.68 -0.72
CA SER A 100 -8.36 4.60 -1.70
C SER A 100 -7.96 3.14 -1.87
N ARG A 101 -8.12 2.59 -3.07
CA ARG A 101 -7.89 1.16 -3.35
C ARG A 101 -8.68 0.26 -2.40
N ASN A 102 -8.03 -0.61 -1.63
CA ASN A 102 -8.66 -1.48 -0.63
C ASN A 102 -8.76 -0.86 0.76
N GLU A 103 -8.24 0.35 0.93
CA GLU A 103 -8.13 1.00 2.21
C GLU A 103 -9.21 2.07 2.40
N ILE A 104 -9.88 2.07 3.55
CA ILE A 104 -10.84 3.10 3.93
C ILE A 104 -10.23 3.92 5.06
N GLN A 105 -10.15 5.24 4.86
CA GLN A 105 -9.68 6.17 5.87
C GLN A 105 -10.76 7.18 6.22
N LYS A 106 -10.91 7.43 7.52
CA LYS A 106 -11.71 8.53 8.03
C LYS A 106 -10.91 9.82 7.85
N VAL A 107 -11.51 10.80 7.20
CA VAL A 107 -10.91 12.12 6.96
C VAL A 107 -11.86 13.18 7.49
N PHE A 108 -11.32 14.15 8.22
CA PHE A 108 -12.08 15.29 8.72
C PHE A 108 -12.16 16.38 7.66
N LEU A 109 -13.30 17.07 7.58
CA LEU A 109 -13.56 18.13 6.63
C LEU A 109 -14.35 19.27 7.27
N THR A 110 -14.36 20.42 6.59
CA THR A 110 -15.16 21.57 6.98
C THR A 110 -16.53 21.56 6.30
N GLU A 111 -17.47 22.34 6.84
CA GLU A 111 -18.82 22.45 6.28
C GLU A 111 -18.81 22.87 4.79
N ALA A 112 -17.88 23.74 4.42
CA ALA A 112 -17.74 24.24 3.05
C ALA A 112 -17.42 23.14 2.02
N GLN A 113 -16.85 22.01 2.45
CA GLN A 113 -16.46 20.91 1.58
C GLN A 113 -17.59 19.88 1.38
N ILE A 114 -18.62 19.88 2.23
CA ILE A 114 -19.71 18.90 2.23
C ILE A 114 -20.43 18.80 0.87
N PRO A 115 -20.84 19.92 0.22
CA PRO A 115 -21.63 19.84 -1.02
C PRO A 115 -20.89 19.09 -2.14
N GLU A 116 -19.58 19.27 -2.26
CA GLU A 116 -18.76 18.59 -3.26
C GLU A 116 -18.61 17.10 -2.96
N ILE A 117 -18.36 16.75 -1.70
CA ILE A 117 -18.25 15.35 -1.24
C ILE A 117 -19.56 14.60 -1.46
N GLU A 118 -20.70 15.16 -1.05
CA GLU A 118 -22.00 14.52 -1.24
C GLU A 118 -22.38 14.38 -2.71
N LYS A 119 -22.08 15.39 -3.54
CA LYS A 119 -22.31 15.32 -4.98
C LYS A 119 -21.52 14.18 -5.60
N ALA A 120 -20.24 14.04 -5.24
CA ALA A 120 -19.40 12.95 -5.72
C ALA A 120 -19.88 11.58 -5.23
N ALA A 121 -20.31 11.48 -3.96
CA ALA A 121 -20.87 10.26 -3.39
C ALA A 121 -22.14 9.80 -4.13
N LYS A 122 -23.11 10.71 -4.34
CA LYS A 122 -24.37 10.43 -5.07
C LYS A 122 -24.12 9.99 -6.50
N ALA A 123 -23.11 10.57 -7.16
CA ALA A 123 -22.75 10.23 -8.53
C ALA A 123 -21.80 9.02 -8.65
N GLY A 124 -21.35 8.45 -7.53
CA GLY A 124 -20.40 7.34 -7.51
C GLY A 124 -19.05 7.68 -8.16
N LYS A 125 -18.60 8.94 -8.05
CA LYS A 125 -17.39 9.44 -8.73
C LYS A 125 -16.13 9.32 -7.87
N ILE A 126 -14.98 9.24 -8.53
CA ILE A 126 -13.68 9.42 -7.87
C ILE A 126 -13.38 10.90 -7.73
N LEU A 127 -12.86 11.24 -6.55
CA LEU A 127 -12.30 12.54 -6.23
C LEU A 127 -10.78 12.49 -6.27
N HIS A 128 -10.19 13.58 -6.75
CA HIS A 128 -8.84 13.96 -6.43
C HIS A 128 -8.87 14.74 -5.11
N ALA A 129 -8.40 14.13 -4.02
CA ALA A 129 -8.41 14.72 -2.69
C ALA A 129 -6.99 15.14 -2.29
N SER A 130 -6.84 16.39 -1.86
CA SER A 130 -5.64 16.89 -1.19
C SER A 130 -5.83 16.72 0.31
N ILE A 131 -4.95 15.94 0.93
CA ILE A 131 -5.02 15.54 2.33
C ILE A 131 -3.85 16.16 3.09
N VAL A 132 -4.13 16.65 4.30
CA VAL A 132 -3.13 17.05 5.29
C VAL A 132 -3.08 15.98 6.38
N TYR A 133 -1.90 15.45 6.66
CA TYR A 133 -1.68 14.63 7.85
C TYR A 133 -1.42 15.54 9.04
N TYR A 134 -2.31 15.48 10.02
CA TYR A 134 -2.24 16.33 11.20
C TYR A 134 -1.40 15.70 12.32
N GLY A 135 -1.51 14.38 12.50
CA GLY A 135 -0.89 13.70 13.62
C GLY A 135 -1.51 12.34 13.88
N TYR A 136 -1.24 11.78 15.06
CA TYR A 136 -1.75 10.46 15.45
C TYR A 136 -2.10 10.39 16.94
N THR A 137 -3.09 9.57 17.28
CA THR A 137 -3.48 9.31 18.68
C THR A 137 -2.52 8.32 19.33
N LYS A 138 -2.53 8.21 20.67
CA LYS A 138 -1.75 7.20 21.42
C LYS A 138 -1.91 5.77 20.91
N ASN A 139 -3.07 5.45 20.33
CA ASN A 139 -3.37 4.14 19.74
C ASN A 139 -2.89 4.02 18.27
N LYS A 140 -1.97 4.89 17.85
CA LYS A 140 -1.40 4.94 16.49
C LYS A 140 -2.43 5.23 15.38
N LYS A 141 -3.60 5.78 15.73
CA LYS A 141 -4.61 6.16 14.74
C LYS A 141 -4.26 7.52 14.15
N ARG A 142 -3.94 7.55 12.86
CA ARG A 142 -3.64 8.79 12.13
C ARG A 142 -4.89 9.67 11.96
N VAL A 143 -4.68 10.97 12.02
CA VAL A 143 -5.69 12.02 11.80
C VAL A 143 -5.36 12.74 10.50
N PHE A 144 -6.31 12.68 9.58
CA PHE A 144 -6.21 13.29 8.25
C PHE A 144 -7.27 14.36 8.09
N LEU A 145 -6.88 15.48 7.50
CA LEU A 145 -7.77 16.60 7.21
C LEU A 145 -7.86 16.80 5.70
N LEU A 146 -9.06 17.04 5.20
CA LEU A 146 -9.30 17.35 3.80
C LEU A 146 -8.92 18.81 3.54
N SER A 147 -7.89 19.06 2.74
CA SER A 147 -7.57 20.42 2.31
C SER A 147 -8.46 20.87 1.16
N SER A 148 -8.64 20.01 0.16
CA SER A 148 -9.52 20.25 -0.99
C SER A 148 -9.90 18.93 -1.63
N ALA A 149 -11.02 18.92 -2.34
CA ALA A 149 -11.40 17.83 -3.22
C ALA A 149 -11.76 18.43 -4.58
N SER A 150 -11.58 17.66 -5.64
CA SER A 150 -12.16 17.97 -6.95
C SER A 150 -12.53 16.70 -7.67
N GLU A 151 -13.52 16.79 -8.57
CA GLU A 151 -13.87 15.65 -9.41
C GLU A 151 -12.66 15.22 -10.25
N SER A 152 -12.28 13.95 -10.14
CA SER A 152 -11.17 13.41 -10.91
C SER A 152 -11.63 13.08 -12.34
N LYS A 153 -10.80 13.43 -13.32
CA LYS A 153 -10.94 12.91 -14.69
C LYS A 153 -10.45 11.46 -14.80
N THR A 154 -9.79 10.95 -13.76
CA THR A 154 -9.32 9.57 -13.70
C THR A 154 -10.52 8.65 -13.52
N LYS A 155 -10.66 7.66 -14.41
CA LYS A 155 -11.70 6.64 -14.30
C LYS A 155 -11.54 5.85 -13.00
N ILE A 156 -12.67 5.36 -12.48
CA ILE A 156 -12.69 4.52 -11.28
C ILE A 156 -11.76 3.33 -11.48
N ASP A 157 -10.62 3.35 -10.81
CA ASP A 157 -9.70 2.24 -10.89
C ASP A 157 -10.13 1.16 -9.89
N LYS A 158 -10.95 0.23 -10.39
CA LYS A 158 -11.65 -0.76 -9.55
C LYS A 158 -10.77 -1.94 -9.15
N SER A 159 -9.51 -2.03 -9.57
CA SER A 159 -8.62 -3.13 -9.17
C SER A 159 -7.21 -2.87 -9.67
N ILE A 160 -6.42 -2.15 -8.87
CA ILE A 160 -5.05 -1.74 -9.16
C ILE A 160 -4.06 -2.92 -8.97
N CYS A 161 -4.50 -4.13 -9.17
CA CYS A 161 -3.62 -5.28 -9.22
C CYS A 161 -4.29 -6.28 -10.14
N PHE A 162 -3.56 -6.80 -11.12
CA PHE A 162 -4.10 -7.85 -11.98
C PHE A 162 -4.34 -9.16 -11.22
N ALA A 163 -3.89 -9.25 -9.97
CA ALA A 163 -4.20 -10.29 -9.01
C ALA A 163 -4.26 -9.74 -7.59
N ASP A 164 -5.27 -10.16 -6.83
CA ASP A 164 -5.43 -9.88 -5.40
C ASP A 164 -4.92 -11.02 -4.52
N SER A 165 -4.41 -12.08 -5.14
CA SER A 165 -3.94 -13.30 -4.49
C SER A 165 -2.80 -13.97 -5.26
N LEU A 166 -1.92 -14.66 -4.52
CA LEU A 166 -0.89 -15.56 -5.05
C LEU A 166 -0.92 -16.85 -4.24
N MET A 167 -0.88 -18.01 -4.91
CA MET A 167 -0.88 -19.33 -4.27
C MET A 167 -2.06 -19.56 -3.30
N ASP A 168 -3.21 -18.96 -3.61
CA ASP A 168 -4.44 -18.92 -2.81
C ASP A 168 -4.36 -18.07 -1.53
N LEU A 169 -3.27 -17.32 -1.33
CA LEU A 169 -3.14 -16.33 -0.26
C LEU A 169 -3.62 -14.97 -0.76
N ARG A 170 -4.47 -14.30 0.01
CA ARG A 170 -5.12 -13.05 -0.39
C ARG A 170 -4.51 -11.84 0.31
N LEU A 171 -4.32 -10.75 -0.43
CA LEU A 171 -4.00 -9.45 0.15
C LEU A 171 -5.11 -8.96 1.09
N GLY A 172 -4.73 -8.35 2.22
CA GLY A 172 -5.63 -7.83 3.25
C GLY A 172 -6.18 -8.88 4.22
N ALA A 173 -5.89 -10.17 4.00
CA ALA A 173 -6.28 -11.25 4.92
C ALA A 173 -5.51 -11.16 6.25
N ASP A 174 -6.02 -11.83 7.29
CA ASP A 174 -5.32 -11.91 8.58
C ASP A 174 -3.95 -12.60 8.39
N TYR A 175 -2.90 -11.93 8.84
CA TYR A 175 -1.52 -12.38 8.65
C TYR A 175 -1.23 -13.66 9.44
N ALA A 176 -1.72 -13.77 10.67
CA ALA A 176 -1.43 -14.93 11.51
C ALA A 176 -2.12 -16.19 10.95
N GLU A 177 -3.39 -16.08 10.57
CA GLU A 177 -4.13 -17.15 9.91
C GLU A 177 -3.48 -17.54 8.58
N THR A 178 -3.12 -16.56 7.75
CA THR A 178 -2.47 -16.79 6.46
C THR A 178 -1.14 -17.54 6.61
N ILE A 179 -0.34 -17.19 7.61
CA ILE A 179 0.93 -17.89 7.89
C ILE A 179 0.67 -19.32 8.35
N ALA A 180 -0.30 -19.56 9.22
CA ALA A 180 -0.64 -20.91 9.69
C ALA A 180 -1.12 -21.81 8.53
N ASP A 181 -1.93 -21.26 7.63
CA ASP A 181 -2.38 -21.96 6.42
C ASP A 181 -1.22 -22.27 5.47
N ALA A 182 -0.31 -21.31 5.27
CA ALA A 182 0.89 -21.50 4.46
C ALA A 182 1.82 -22.56 5.06
N GLU A 183 2.01 -22.58 6.39
CA GLU A 183 2.80 -23.60 7.09
C GLU A 183 2.19 -24.99 6.95
N THR A 184 0.86 -25.08 6.98
CA THR A 184 0.13 -26.34 6.74
C THR A 184 0.31 -26.84 5.30
N LYS A 185 0.30 -25.92 4.32
CA LYS A 185 0.35 -26.25 2.88
C LYS A 185 1.77 -26.51 2.37
N PHE A 186 2.76 -25.77 2.85
CA PHE A 186 4.13 -25.76 2.30
C PHE A 186 5.19 -26.22 3.31
N GLY A 187 4.80 -26.53 4.55
CA GLY A 187 5.72 -26.81 5.64
C GLY A 187 6.20 -25.52 6.33
N PRO A 188 7.05 -25.65 7.37
CA PRO A 188 7.47 -24.52 8.19
C PRO A 188 8.19 -23.46 7.34
N SER A 189 8.07 -22.18 7.75
CA SER A 189 8.78 -21.09 7.10
C SER A 189 10.29 -21.39 7.06
N TYR A 190 10.88 -21.29 5.87
CA TYR A 190 12.31 -21.48 5.67
C TYR A 190 13.14 -20.38 6.35
N GLN A 191 12.62 -19.15 6.31
CA GLN A 191 13.30 -17.98 6.85
C GLN A 191 12.29 -16.91 7.27
N ASP A 192 12.59 -16.23 8.37
CA ASP A 192 11.96 -14.97 8.75
C ASP A 192 12.75 -13.79 8.17
N MET A 193 12.03 -12.79 7.67
CA MET A 193 12.60 -11.58 7.07
C MET A 193 12.05 -10.33 7.74
N GLN A 194 12.86 -9.27 7.74
CA GLN A 194 12.45 -7.93 8.14
C GLN A 194 12.83 -6.97 7.02
N ILE A 195 11.85 -6.23 6.50
CA ILE A 195 12.08 -5.15 5.54
C ILE A 195 11.47 -3.89 6.14
N ARG A 196 12.33 -2.95 6.57
CA ARG A 196 11.93 -1.74 7.31
C ARG A 196 11.10 -2.13 8.55
N ASP A 197 9.85 -1.71 8.64
CA ASP A 197 8.92 -2.01 9.72
C ASP A 197 8.09 -3.30 9.50
N LYS A 198 8.14 -3.85 8.28
CA LYS A 198 7.41 -5.06 7.89
C LYS A 198 8.16 -6.34 8.24
N LYS A 199 7.43 -7.31 8.80
CA LYS A 199 7.90 -8.68 8.99
C LYS A 199 7.42 -9.56 7.85
N GLY A 200 8.24 -10.50 7.44
CA GLY A 200 7.90 -11.45 6.39
C GLY A 200 8.32 -12.87 6.72
N LYS A 201 7.67 -13.82 6.07
CA LYS A 201 8.02 -15.24 6.08
C LYS A 201 8.25 -15.74 4.68
N VAL A 202 9.21 -16.64 4.56
CA VAL A 202 9.65 -17.24 3.30
C VAL A 202 9.31 -18.72 3.31
N PHE A 203 8.62 -19.20 2.28
CA PHE A 203 8.23 -20.59 2.12
C PHE A 203 8.84 -21.15 0.84
N VAL A 204 9.47 -22.33 0.94
CA VAL A 204 9.96 -23.04 -0.25
C VAL A 204 8.80 -23.89 -0.78
N ILE A 205 8.24 -23.47 -1.91
CA ILE A 205 7.07 -24.10 -2.53
C ILE A 205 7.47 -25.31 -3.36
N ASP A 206 8.60 -25.19 -4.07
CA ASP A 206 9.17 -26.27 -4.86
C ASP A 206 10.70 -26.20 -4.81
N ARG A 207 11.31 -27.29 -4.33
CA ARG A 207 12.77 -27.41 -4.21
C ARG A 207 13.46 -27.64 -5.56
N GLU A 208 12.80 -28.36 -6.48
CA GLU A 208 13.39 -28.70 -7.78
C GLU A 208 13.54 -27.44 -8.64
N SER A 209 12.46 -26.68 -8.77
CA SER A 209 12.49 -25.41 -9.49
C SER A 209 12.99 -24.22 -8.66
N LYS A 210 13.29 -24.43 -7.37
CA LYS A 210 13.68 -23.37 -6.43
C LYS A 210 12.65 -22.23 -6.41
N THR A 211 11.37 -22.60 -6.32
CA THR A 211 10.26 -21.65 -6.24
C THR A 211 9.97 -21.30 -4.77
N VAL A 212 9.87 -20.01 -4.49
CA VAL A 212 9.77 -19.45 -3.14
C VAL A 212 8.62 -18.45 -3.09
N LEU A 213 7.82 -18.51 -2.01
CA LEU A 213 6.77 -17.56 -1.70
C LEU A 213 7.19 -16.71 -0.50
N TYR A 214 7.09 -15.40 -0.65
CA TYR A 214 7.31 -14.43 0.41
C TYR A 214 5.96 -13.82 0.82
N VAL A 215 5.70 -13.77 2.12
CA VAL A 215 4.47 -13.22 2.69
C VAL A 215 4.84 -12.16 3.73
N TYR A 216 4.52 -10.90 3.46
CA TYR A 216 4.84 -9.77 4.34
C TYR A 216 3.59 -9.17 4.99
N ASP A 217 3.74 -8.78 6.26
CA ASP A 217 2.74 -8.01 6.99
C ASP A 217 2.67 -6.55 6.54
N GLY A 218 1.68 -5.80 7.06
CA GLY A 218 1.48 -4.40 6.77
C GLY A 218 2.33 -3.40 7.55
N GLY A 219 3.35 -3.86 8.28
CA GLY A 219 4.23 -2.99 9.06
C GLY A 219 3.64 -2.60 10.41
N GLU A 220 4.03 -1.45 10.96
CA GLU A 220 3.69 -1.07 12.33
C GLU A 220 2.20 -0.90 12.60
N GLU A 221 1.47 -0.30 11.66
CA GLU A 221 0.04 0.04 11.80
C GLU A 221 -0.91 -1.08 11.33
N GLU A 222 -0.45 -1.98 10.45
CA GLU A 222 -1.27 -3.03 9.81
C GLU A 222 -0.60 -4.41 9.95
N ARG A 223 0.07 -4.64 11.09
CA ARG A 223 0.87 -5.85 11.37
C ARG A 223 0.07 -7.16 11.29
N ASN A 224 -1.24 -7.07 11.49
CA ASN A 224 -2.15 -8.20 11.46
C ASN A 224 -2.68 -8.50 10.05
N LYS A 225 -2.26 -7.78 9.00
CA LYS A 225 -2.74 -8.02 7.63
C LYS A 225 -1.60 -8.40 6.68
N VAL A 226 -1.92 -9.26 5.72
CA VAL A 226 -1.06 -9.54 4.56
C VAL A 226 -1.06 -8.34 3.63
N GLN A 227 0.05 -7.61 3.54
CA GLN A 227 0.12 -6.42 2.70
C GLN A 227 0.82 -6.67 1.37
N SER A 228 1.76 -7.61 1.32
CA SER A 228 2.38 -7.99 0.07
C SER A 228 2.76 -9.47 0.00
N LEU A 229 2.73 -9.98 -1.23
CA LEU A 229 3.04 -11.34 -1.58
C LEU A 229 4.01 -11.33 -2.76
N GLN A 230 5.01 -12.20 -2.72
CA GLN A 230 5.93 -12.39 -3.84
C GLN A 230 6.10 -13.86 -4.13
N LEU A 231 5.97 -14.27 -5.39
CA LEU A 231 6.27 -15.61 -5.85
C LEU A 231 7.42 -15.54 -6.84
N SER A 232 8.53 -16.18 -6.54
CA SER A 232 9.74 -16.16 -7.37
C SER A 232 10.28 -17.57 -7.62
N THR A 233 10.82 -17.81 -8.81
CA THR A 233 11.53 -19.04 -9.15
C THR A 233 12.98 -18.73 -9.53
N TYR A 234 13.90 -19.57 -9.08
CA TYR A 234 15.33 -19.46 -9.40
C TYR A 234 15.85 -20.65 -10.23
N GLY A 235 14.95 -21.54 -10.64
CA GLY A 235 15.18 -22.62 -11.60
C GLY A 235 14.14 -22.60 -12.72
N ASN A 236 14.10 -23.69 -13.49
CA ASN A 236 13.24 -23.82 -14.68
C ASN A 236 11.79 -24.21 -14.32
N SER A 237 11.13 -23.40 -13.48
CA SER A 237 9.71 -23.59 -13.18
C SER A 237 8.86 -23.30 -14.42
N LYS A 238 7.90 -24.17 -14.71
CA LYS A 238 6.78 -23.90 -15.63
C LYS A 238 5.47 -23.74 -14.87
N GLN A 239 5.55 -23.44 -13.57
CA GLN A 239 4.35 -23.21 -12.78
C GLN A 239 3.66 -21.93 -13.26
N ARG A 240 2.33 -21.96 -13.16
CA ARG A 240 1.49 -20.80 -13.37
C ARG A 240 1.79 -19.77 -12.28
N ALA A 241 2.28 -18.62 -12.69
CA ALA A 241 2.67 -17.56 -11.79
C ALA A 241 1.44 -16.71 -11.44
N VAL A 242 0.65 -16.28 -12.44
CA VAL A 242 -0.64 -15.58 -12.23
C VAL A 242 -1.54 -15.68 -13.46
N LYS A 243 -2.86 -15.86 -13.26
CA LYS A 243 -3.82 -16.05 -14.38
C LYS A 243 -3.26 -17.06 -15.39
N ASN A 244 -3.02 -16.68 -16.64
CA ASN A 244 -2.44 -17.56 -17.68
C ASN A 244 -0.93 -17.33 -17.92
N VAL A 245 -0.27 -16.51 -17.10
CA VAL A 245 1.18 -16.24 -17.18
C VAL A 245 1.93 -17.30 -16.38
N PHE A 246 2.97 -17.85 -16.99
CA PHE A 246 3.83 -18.87 -16.38
C PHE A 246 5.23 -18.32 -16.15
N PHE A 247 5.94 -18.89 -15.19
CA PHE A 247 7.38 -18.63 -15.10
C PHE A 247 8.08 -19.08 -16.37
N GLY A 248 9.05 -18.28 -16.83
CA GLY A 248 9.72 -18.47 -18.11
C GLY A 248 8.95 -17.94 -19.32
N ASP A 249 7.75 -17.36 -19.17
CA ASP A 249 7.11 -16.61 -20.26
C ASP A 249 7.92 -15.35 -20.58
N ASP A 250 7.96 -14.94 -21.85
CA ASP A 250 8.49 -13.63 -22.24
C ASP A 250 7.59 -12.49 -21.72
N ALA A 251 8.19 -11.37 -21.34
CA ALA A 251 7.45 -10.21 -20.82
C ALA A 251 6.36 -9.71 -21.79
N ALA A 252 6.65 -9.68 -23.10
CA ALA A 252 5.68 -9.29 -24.12
C ALA A 252 4.48 -10.26 -24.19
N PHE A 253 4.73 -11.55 -23.97
CA PHE A 253 3.69 -12.56 -23.94
C PHE A 253 2.83 -12.47 -22.68
N ALA A 254 3.45 -12.20 -21.52
CA ALA A 254 2.75 -11.92 -20.28
C ALA A 254 1.85 -10.67 -20.39
N SER A 255 2.37 -9.58 -20.96
CA SER A 255 1.63 -8.35 -21.27
C SER A 255 0.37 -8.64 -22.10
N LYS A 256 0.51 -9.41 -23.20
CA LYS A 256 -0.61 -9.80 -24.06
C LYS A 256 -1.65 -10.65 -23.31
N LYS A 257 -1.23 -11.62 -22.51
CA LYS A 257 -2.13 -12.49 -21.74
C LYS A 257 -2.93 -11.75 -20.68
N LEU A 258 -2.34 -10.71 -20.09
CA LEU A 258 -2.98 -9.90 -19.07
C LEU A 258 -3.79 -8.74 -19.66
N GLY A 259 -3.58 -8.41 -20.94
CA GLY A 259 -4.19 -7.25 -21.59
C GLY A 259 -3.66 -5.93 -21.04
N ILE A 260 -2.41 -5.90 -20.56
CA ILE A 260 -1.80 -4.73 -19.90
C ILE A 260 -0.56 -4.31 -20.66
N GLN A 261 -0.46 -3.03 -21.00
CA GLN A 261 0.79 -2.46 -21.49
C GLN A 261 1.65 -2.05 -20.30
N PHE A 262 2.72 -2.81 -20.05
CA PHE A 262 3.66 -2.51 -18.97
C PHE A 262 4.64 -1.41 -19.37
N LYS A 263 4.96 -0.56 -18.40
CA LYS A 263 6.21 0.22 -18.40
C LYS A 263 7.35 -0.64 -17.88
N VAL A 264 8.56 -0.27 -18.27
CA VAL A 264 9.77 -1.02 -17.92
C VAL A 264 10.73 -0.12 -17.17
N HIS A 265 11.16 -0.58 -16.00
CA HIS A 265 12.27 -0.01 -15.26
C HIS A 265 13.46 -0.97 -15.34
N LYS A 266 14.52 -0.53 -16.03
CA LYS A 266 15.77 -1.28 -16.16
C LYS A 266 16.50 -1.28 -14.81
N GLN A 267 16.72 -2.46 -14.22
CA GLN A 267 17.46 -2.57 -12.96
C GLN A 267 18.93 -2.92 -13.17
N THR A 268 19.18 -3.94 -13.99
CA THR A 268 20.52 -4.40 -14.35
C THR A 268 20.55 -4.78 -15.82
N ASP A 269 21.71 -5.21 -16.33
CA ASP A 269 21.83 -5.71 -17.70
C ASP A 269 20.99 -6.96 -17.95
N GLU A 270 20.70 -7.74 -16.91
CA GLU A 270 19.94 -8.99 -17.01
C GLU A 270 18.53 -8.90 -16.44
N THR A 271 18.22 -7.90 -15.60
CA THR A 271 16.97 -7.82 -14.86
C THR A 271 16.19 -6.53 -15.10
N ASP A 272 14.90 -6.70 -15.32
CA ASP A 272 13.95 -5.62 -15.57
C ASP A 272 12.73 -5.78 -14.67
N ILE A 273 12.20 -4.65 -14.18
CA ILE A 273 10.89 -4.58 -13.55
C ILE A 273 9.86 -4.10 -14.58
N TYR A 274 8.81 -4.88 -14.77
CA TYR A 274 7.64 -4.52 -15.56
C TYR A 274 6.51 -4.14 -14.62
N TYR A 275 6.00 -2.93 -14.76
CA TYR A 275 4.97 -2.36 -13.89
C TYR A 275 3.93 -1.61 -14.70
N TYR A 276 2.77 -1.37 -14.09
CA TYR A 276 1.73 -0.52 -14.65
C TYR A 276 1.50 0.62 -13.66
N ASP A 277 1.42 1.87 -14.13
CA ASP A 277 1.41 3.05 -13.23
C ASP A 277 0.30 3.00 -12.18
N TYR A 278 -0.79 2.32 -12.53
CA TYR A 278 -1.95 2.12 -11.69
C TYR A 278 -2.04 0.65 -11.26
N SER A 279 -0.90 0.02 -10.95
CA SER A 279 -0.79 -1.36 -10.44
C SER A 279 0.17 -1.46 -9.25
N GLY A 280 -0.30 -1.97 -8.10
CA GLY A 280 0.55 -2.51 -7.04
C GLY A 280 1.22 -3.83 -7.44
N CYS A 281 0.74 -4.48 -8.50
CA CYS A 281 1.36 -5.70 -9.04
C CYS A 281 2.51 -5.37 -10.01
N THR A 282 3.65 -6.05 -9.86
CA THR A 282 4.79 -5.99 -10.78
C THR A 282 5.29 -7.38 -11.18
N PHE A 283 5.98 -7.45 -12.32
CA PHE A 283 6.78 -8.59 -12.72
C PHE A 283 8.26 -8.24 -12.67
N GLU A 284 9.08 -9.19 -12.28
CA GLU A 284 10.51 -9.13 -12.57
C GLU A 284 10.84 -10.18 -13.61
N THR A 285 11.67 -9.76 -14.55
CA THR A 285 12.21 -10.65 -15.57
C THR A 285 13.71 -10.75 -15.45
N LYS A 286 14.23 -11.92 -15.79
CA LYS A 286 15.65 -12.17 -15.97
C LYS A 286 15.86 -12.64 -17.39
N ASN A 287 16.72 -11.96 -18.15
CA ASN A 287 16.90 -12.20 -19.59
C ASN A 287 15.55 -12.18 -20.36
N ASN A 288 14.70 -11.19 -20.08
CA ASN A 288 13.33 -11.03 -20.60
C ASN A 288 12.30 -12.11 -20.22
N LYS A 289 12.67 -13.06 -19.37
CA LYS A 289 11.80 -14.16 -18.92
C LYS A 289 11.28 -13.90 -17.52
N VAL A 290 9.97 -14.03 -17.33
CA VAL A 290 9.32 -13.84 -16.02
C VAL A 290 9.87 -14.83 -15.01
N PHE A 291 10.43 -14.34 -13.90
CA PHE A 291 10.91 -15.17 -12.81
C PHE A 291 10.33 -14.77 -11.44
N SER A 292 9.71 -13.59 -11.33
CA SER A 292 9.12 -13.08 -10.09
C SER A 292 7.81 -12.36 -10.37
N ILE A 293 6.83 -12.53 -9.49
CA ILE A 293 5.64 -11.70 -9.40
C ILE A 293 5.58 -11.15 -7.99
N PHE A 294 5.40 -9.84 -7.88
CA PHE A 294 5.13 -9.17 -6.64
C PHE A 294 3.75 -8.52 -6.72
N ILE A 295 2.92 -8.75 -5.69
CA ILE A 295 1.63 -8.07 -5.54
C ILE A 295 1.60 -7.41 -4.17
N THR A 296 1.02 -6.22 -4.10
CA THR A 296 0.82 -5.48 -2.86
C THR A 296 -0.56 -4.84 -2.87
N GLU A 297 -1.14 -4.61 -1.69
CA GLU A 297 -2.38 -3.82 -1.56
C GLU A 297 -2.21 -2.38 -2.04
N GLU A 298 -0.95 -1.94 -2.14
CA GLU A 298 -0.59 -0.58 -2.51
C GLU A 298 -1.17 -0.13 -3.81
#